data_AF-A0A497ANN2-F1
#
_entry.id   AF-A0A497ANN2-F1
#
_cell.length_a   1.000
_cell.length_b   1.000
_cell.length_c   1.000
_cell.angle_alpha   90.00
_cell.angle_beta   90.00
_cell.angle_gamma   90.00
#
_symmetry.space_group_name_H-M   'P 1'
#
loop_
_entity.id
_entity.type
_entity.pdbx_description
1 polymer ?
#
loop_
_entity_poly.entity_id
_entity_poly.type
_entity_poly.pdbx_seq_one_letter_code
_entity_poly.pdbx_strand_id
1 'polypeptide(L)'
;MRLQLVAKITDAELLRRSIHELGTVFYQTDGDGSIMKVVYFSGSRVVEFTGKVDEALARRVKAEGHRVSSIEVDEFQGFVRIVQE
;
A
#
# COMPACT_ATOMS: atom_id res chain seq x y z
N MET A 1 13.03 22.22 -5.51
CA MET A 1 11.82 21.51 -5.02
C MET A 1 11.90 20.07 -5.48
N ARG A 2 11.89 19.11 -4.56
CA ARG A 2 11.72 17.69 -4.93
C ARG A 2 10.22 17.42 -4.81
N LEU A 3 9.53 17.20 -5.93
CA LEU A 3 8.12 16.84 -5.90
C LEU A 3 8.00 15.41 -5.34
N GLN A 4 7.20 15.23 -4.29
CA GLN A 4 6.84 13.93 -3.71
C GLN A 4 5.34 13.73 -3.89
N LEU A 5 4.92 12.48 -4.13
CA LEU A 5 3.51 12.13 -4.22
C LEU A 5 3.13 11.30 -2.99
N VAL A 6 2.27 11.86 -2.14
CA VAL A 6 1.63 11.14 -1.04
C VAL A 6 0.14 11.11 -1.34
N ALA A 7 -0.42 9.91 -1.50
CA ALA A 7 -1.83 9.73 -1.79
C ALA A 7 -2.47 8.83 -0.73
N LYS A 8 -3.53 9.32 -0.09
CA LYS A 8 -4.40 8.54 0.80
C LYS A 8 -5.74 8.37 0.10
N ILE A 9 -6.05 7.15 -0.31
CA ILE A 9 -7.13 6.86 -1.25
C ILE A 9 -8.01 5.72 -0.77
N THR A 10 -9.27 5.73 -1.20
CA THR A 10 -10.23 4.64 -1.00
C THR A 10 -10.73 4.05 -2.32
N ASP A 11 -10.33 4.65 -3.45
CA ASP A 11 -10.69 4.21 -4.79
C ASP A 11 -9.76 3.07 -5.25
N ALA A 12 -10.35 1.90 -5.47
CA ALA A 12 -9.62 0.70 -5.86
C ALA A 12 -9.02 0.81 -7.27
N GLU A 13 -9.67 1.50 -8.20
CA GLU A 13 -9.18 1.70 -9.56
C GLU A 13 -7.97 2.64 -9.56
N LEU A 14 -8.00 3.67 -8.73
CA LEU A 14 -6.85 4.55 -8.54
C LEU A 14 -5.66 3.81 -7.94
N LEU A 15 -5.87 2.88 -6.99
CA LEU A 15 -4.80 2.01 -6.50
C LEU A 15 -4.24 1.13 -7.62
N ARG A 16 -5.10 0.49 -8.43
CA ARG A 16 -4.67 -0.39 -9.53
C ARG A 16 -3.80 0.33 -10.56
N ARG A 17 -4.12 1.59 -10.85
CA ARG A 17 -3.35 2.47 -11.74
C ARG A 17 -2.08 3.02 -11.09
N SER A 18 -2.07 3.10 -9.77
CA SER A 18 -0.90 3.53 -9.02
C SER A 18 0.16 2.44 -8.96
N ILE A 19 -0.21 1.17 -8.78
CA ILE A 19 0.74 0.06 -8.72
C ILE A 19 1.45 -0.10 -10.07
N HIS A 20 2.77 0.11 -10.05
CA HIS A 20 3.68 -0.01 -11.19
C HIS A 20 4.88 -0.90 -10.84
N GLU A 21 5.49 -1.49 -11.88
CA GLU A 21 6.53 -2.52 -11.81
C GLU A 21 7.78 -2.17 -10.97
N LEU A 22 8.12 -0.88 -10.84
CA LEU A 22 9.31 -0.41 -10.11
C LEU A 22 9.04 -0.06 -8.63
N GLY A 23 7.87 -0.41 -8.11
CA GLY A 23 7.55 -0.20 -6.70
C GLY A 23 7.23 -1.49 -5.97
N THR A 24 7.03 -1.36 -4.67
CA THR A 24 6.72 -2.47 -3.79
C THR A 24 5.37 -2.25 -3.16
N VAL A 25 4.53 -3.29 -3.18
CA VAL A 25 3.25 -3.30 -2.49
C VAL A 25 3.44 -4.01 -1.15
N PHE A 26 3.03 -3.36 -0.07
CA PHE A 26 2.91 -3.94 1.27
C PHE A 26 1.44 -3.98 1.64
N TYR A 27 1.02 -5.03 2.34
CA TYR A 27 -0.35 -5.11 2.81
C TYR A 27 -0.46 -5.73 4.20
N GLN A 28 -1.42 -5.22 4.95
CA GLN A 28 -1.78 -5.71 6.27
C GLN A 28 -3.16 -6.37 6.19
N THR A 29 -3.32 -7.48 6.90
CA THR A 29 -4.61 -8.16 7.04
C THR A 29 -5.15 -8.01 8.45
N ASP A 30 -6.47 -8.15 8.62
CA ASP A 30 -7.08 -8.38 9.93
C ASP A 30 -6.81 -9.80 10.44
N GLY A 31 -7.41 -10.11 11.61
CA GLY A 31 -7.37 -11.45 12.22
C GLY A 31 -8.08 -12.53 11.40
N ASP A 32 -9.00 -12.15 10.51
CA ASP A 32 -9.74 -13.05 9.62
C ASP A 32 -9.02 -13.26 8.27
N GLY A 33 -7.88 -12.58 8.05
CA GLY A 33 -7.08 -12.67 6.83
C GLY A 33 -7.57 -11.80 5.68
N SER A 34 -8.53 -10.91 5.91
CA SER A 34 -8.98 -9.89 4.96
C SER A 34 -8.01 -8.72 4.93
N ILE A 35 -7.74 -8.17 3.75
CA ILE A 35 -6.81 -7.06 3.59
C ILE A 35 -7.44 -5.78 4.14
N MET A 36 -6.82 -5.19 5.17
CA MET A 36 -7.27 -3.94 5.80
C MET A 36 -6.61 -2.70 5.20
N LYS A 37 -5.32 -2.83 4.85
CA LYS A 37 -4.50 -1.70 4.40
C LYS A 37 -3.53 -2.17 3.32
N VAL A 38 -3.38 -1.37 2.29
CA VAL A 38 -2.39 -1.58 1.23
C VAL A 38 -1.56 -0.31 1.10
N VAL A 39 -0.25 -0.45 1.04
CA VAL A 39 0.69 0.64 0.77
C VAL A 39 1.54 0.28 -0.42
N TYR A 40 1.48 1.11 -1.46
CA TYR A 40 2.44 1.07 -2.55
C TYR A 40 3.53 2.11 -2.27
N PHE A 41 4.78 1.69 -2.36
CA PHE A 41 5.96 2.55 -2.21
C PHE A 41 6.87 2.45 -3.43
N SER A 42 7.29 3.59 -3.98
CA SER A 42 8.31 3.64 -5.03
C SER A 42 9.04 4.98 -5.00
N GLY A 43 10.30 4.96 -4.56
CA GLY A 43 11.17 6.14 -4.51
C GLY A 43 10.59 7.28 -3.68
N SER A 44 9.93 8.23 -4.34
CA SER A 44 9.30 9.41 -3.74
C SER A 44 7.76 9.36 -3.72
N ARG A 45 7.16 8.21 -4.06
CA ARG A 45 5.72 8.00 -4.13
C ARG A 45 5.25 7.02 -3.05
N VAL A 46 4.29 7.45 -2.23
CA VAL A 46 3.56 6.64 -1.27
C VAL A 46 2.07 6.69 -1.64
N VAL A 47 1.45 5.52 -1.79
CA VAL A 47 0.00 5.41 -1.96
C VAL A 47 -0.55 4.51 -0.87
N GLU A 48 -1.23 5.11 0.10
CA GLU A 48 -1.98 4.43 1.15
C GLU A 48 -3.43 4.21 0.70
N PHE A 49 -3.85 2.95 0.71
CA PHE A 49 -5.21 2.54 0.43
C PHE A 49 -5.85 1.87 1.64
N THR A 50 -7.02 2.38 2.02
CA THR A 50 -7.86 1.89 3.12
C THR A 50 -9.31 1.66 2.70
N GLY A 51 -9.55 1.56 1.38
CA GLY A 51 -10.86 1.30 0.81
C GLY A 51 -11.25 -0.18 0.84
N LYS A 52 -12.42 -0.49 0.26
CA LYS A 52 -12.90 -1.87 0.14
C LYS A 52 -12.05 -2.64 -0.87
N VAL A 53 -11.49 -3.77 -0.44
CA VAL A 53 -10.75 -4.67 -1.31
C VAL A 53 -11.72 -5.70 -1.91
N ASP A 54 -11.93 -5.65 -3.22
CA ASP A 54 -12.65 -6.69 -3.95
C ASP A 54 -11.76 -7.92 -4.21
N GLU A 55 -12.36 -9.03 -4.65
CA GLU A 55 -11.60 -10.27 -4.89
C GLU A 55 -10.47 -10.11 -5.91
N ALA A 56 -10.70 -9.35 -6.98
CA ALA A 56 -9.71 -9.15 -8.03
C ALA A 56 -8.50 -8.37 -7.50
N LEU A 57 -8.74 -7.31 -6.73
CA LEU A 57 -7.70 -6.53 -6.07
C LEU A 57 -6.99 -7.38 -5.00
N ALA A 58 -7.72 -8.16 -4.22
CA ALA A 58 -7.13 -9.04 -3.20
C ALA A 58 -6.16 -10.05 -3.83
N ARG A 59 -6.55 -10.70 -4.93
CA ARG A 59 -5.69 -11.64 -5.66
C ARG A 59 -4.43 -10.94 -6.15
N ARG A 60 -4.56 -9.76 -6.75
CA ARG A 60 -3.42 -8.98 -7.25
C ARG A 60 -2.47 -8.58 -6.12
N VAL A 61 -2.99 -8.00 -5.04
CA VAL A 61 -2.20 -7.57 -3.88
C VAL A 61 -1.49 -8.75 -3.21
N LYS A 62 -2.14 -9.91 -3.10
CA LYS A 62 -1.53 -11.13 -2.54
C LYS A 62 -0.45 -11.72 -3.45
N ALA A 63 -0.58 -11.56 -4.78
CA ALA A 63 0.38 -12.07 -5.74
C ALA A 63 1.61 -11.15 -5.91
N GLU A 64 1.41 -9.83 -5.91
CA GLU A 64 2.45 -8.83 -6.19
C GLU A 64 3.04 -8.21 -4.91
N GLY A 65 2.33 -8.32 -3.78
CA GLY A 65 2.68 -7.62 -2.55
C GLY A 65 3.22 -8.52 -1.44
N HIS A 66 3.79 -7.88 -0.43
CA HIS A 66 4.30 -8.52 0.77
C HIS A 66 3.34 -8.30 1.94
N ARG A 67 2.92 -9.41 2.56
CA ARG A 67 2.17 -9.35 3.83
C ARG A 67 3.11 -8.88 4.93
N VAL A 68 2.65 -7.93 5.73
CA VAL A 68 3.41 -7.31 6.83
C VAL A 68 2.53 -7.18 8.06
N SER A 69 3.14 -7.17 9.25
CA SER A 69 2.43 -7.06 10.52
C SER A 69 2.04 -5.62 10.84
N SER A 70 2.82 -4.64 10.38
CA SER A 70 2.55 -3.21 10.61
C SER A 70 3.04 -2.34 9.45
N ILE A 71 2.27 -1.28 9.15
CA ILE A 71 2.63 -0.22 8.20
C ILE A 71 2.38 1.16 8.82
N GLU A 72 3.45 1.92 9.01
CA GLU A 72 3.40 3.33 9.43
C GLU A 72 3.98 4.21 8.34
N VAL A 73 3.30 5.33 8.06
CA VAL A 73 3.76 6.36 7.14
C VAL A 73 3.90 7.64 7.95
N ASP A 74 5.12 8.14 8.08
CA ASP A 74 5.40 9.43 8.70
C ASP A 74 5.76 10.43 7.60
N GLU A 75 4.80 11.30 7.28
CA GLU A 75 4.95 12.34 6.26
C GLU A 75 5.86 13.49 6.73
N PHE A 76 5.99 13.71 8.04
CA PHE A 76 6.81 14.77 8.60
C PHE A 76 8.29 14.37 8.59
N GLN A 77 8.59 13.14 8.99
CA GLN A 77 9.95 12.58 8.95
C GLN A 77 10.31 11.98 7.59
N GLY A 78 9.32 11.72 6.73
CA GLY A 78 9.52 11.32 5.34
C GLY A 78 9.87 9.85 5.15
N PHE A 79 9.32 8.94 5.96
CA PHE A 79 9.58 7.50 5.85
C PHE A 79 8.30 6.65 5.84
N VAL A 80 8.43 5.44 5.31
CA VAL A 80 7.46 4.35 5.47
C VAL A 80 8.14 3.25 6.28
N ARG A 81 7.63 2.96 7.48
CA ARG A 81 8.12 1.90 8.35
C ARG A 81 7.27 0.65 8.15
N ILE A 82 7.96 -0.44 7.86
CA ILE A 82 7.38 -1.76 7.62
C ILE A 82 7.94 -2.73 8.66
N VAL A 83 7.06 -3.51 9.28
CA VAL A 83 7.45 -4.62 10.16
C VAL A 83 6.90 -5.92 9.57
N GLN A 84 7.74 -6.94 9.46
CA GLN A 84 7.41 -8.26 8.93
C GLN A 84 7.81 -9.34 9.95
N GLU A 85 6.91 -10.28 10.24
CA GLU A 85 7.12 -11.43 11.13
C GLU A 85 6.77 -12.73 10.40
#